data_AF-A0A4Y9J4X0-F1
#
_entry.id   AF-A0A4Y9J4X0-F1
#
_cell.length_a   1.000
_cell.length_b   1.000
_cell.length_c   1.000
_cell.angle_alpha   90.00
_cell.angle_beta   90.00
_cell.angle_gamma   90.00
#
_symmetry.space_group_name_H-M   'P 1'
#
loop_
_entity.id
_entity.type
_entity.pdbx_description
1 polymer ?
#
loop_
_entity_poly.entity_id
_entity_poly.type
_entity_poly.pdbx_seq_one_letter_code
_entity_poly.pdbx_strand_id
1 'polypeptide(L)'
;MTTVMEKFDALFAEKKVPVQKVMISDELVLYHVDFTLSPTHILRMEMIFQAYVDKTDIQLTYRYASFVKDYQRRAEVLELINQLNESHTGYYRLFLAGDGEVYLKTLMRVHDDILPAYESLIQGPPIVRGLLPDLEAINGPMNMEEFK
;
A
#
# COMPACT_ATOMS: atom_id res chain seq x y z
N MET A 1 -13.81 -3.72 -25.95
CA MET A 1 -12.81 -4.41 -25.11
C MET A 1 -12.94 -3.84 -23.72
N THR A 2 -13.03 -4.67 -22.69
CA THR A 2 -13.15 -4.19 -21.30
C THR A 2 -11.77 -3.86 -20.76
N THR A 3 -11.63 -2.65 -20.22
CA THR A 3 -10.39 -2.11 -19.68
C THR A 3 -10.08 -2.70 -18.29
N VAL A 4 -8.82 -2.65 -17.86
CA VAL A 4 -8.43 -3.09 -16.50
C VAL A 4 -9.21 -2.31 -15.43
N MET A 5 -9.42 -1.01 -15.67
CA MET A 5 -10.19 -0.13 -14.78
C MET A 5 -11.64 -0.60 -14.60
N GLU A 6 -12.35 -0.88 -15.71
CA GLU A 6 -13.74 -1.35 -15.65
C GLU A 6 -13.86 -2.70 -14.94
N LYS A 7 -12.87 -3.59 -15.10
CA LYS A 7 -12.81 -4.86 -14.38
C LYS A 7 -12.66 -4.65 -12.87
N PHE A 8 -11.78 -3.74 -12.44
CA PHE A 8 -11.64 -3.40 -11.02
C PHE A 8 -12.88 -2.70 -10.46
N ASP A 9 -13.49 -1.77 -11.19
CA ASP A 9 -14.74 -1.12 -10.78
C ASP A 9 -15.84 -2.17 -10.52
N ALA A 10 -16.02 -3.12 -11.45
CA ALA A 10 -16.98 -4.20 -11.30
C ALA A 10 -16.67 -5.11 -10.11
N LEU A 11 -15.39 -5.50 -9.94
CA LEU A 11 -14.96 -6.36 -8.84
C LEU A 11 -15.13 -5.68 -7.47
N PHE A 12 -14.74 -4.42 -7.33
CA PHE A 12 -14.91 -3.67 -6.09
C PHE A 12 -16.39 -3.48 -5.74
N ALA A 13 -17.24 -3.23 -6.74
CA ALA A 13 -18.69 -3.16 -6.54
C ALA A 13 -19.26 -4.52 -6.09
N GLU A 14 -18.87 -5.63 -6.73
CA GLU A 14 -19.28 -6.98 -6.35
C GLU A 14 -18.87 -7.32 -4.91
N LYS A 15 -17.62 -7.02 -4.56
CA LYS A 15 -17.05 -7.31 -3.23
C LYS A 15 -17.41 -6.26 -2.17
N LYS A 16 -18.14 -5.20 -2.54
CA LYS A 16 -18.53 -4.08 -1.67
C LYS A 16 -17.33 -3.41 -0.98
N VAL A 17 -16.22 -3.31 -1.69
CA VAL A 17 -15.03 -2.61 -1.19
C VAL A 17 -15.32 -1.11 -1.24
N PRO A 18 -15.15 -0.36 -0.13
CA PRO A 18 -15.44 1.07 -0.07
C PRO A 18 -14.31 1.88 -0.72
N VAL A 19 -14.08 1.66 -2.00
CA VAL A 19 -13.01 2.29 -2.76
C VAL A 19 -13.38 3.72 -3.12
N GLN A 20 -12.45 4.64 -2.89
CA GLN A 20 -12.52 5.99 -3.43
C GLN A 20 -11.72 6.04 -4.72
N LYS A 21 -12.37 6.44 -5.81
CA LYS A 21 -11.78 6.54 -7.15
C LYS A 21 -11.53 8.00 -7.50
N VAL A 22 -10.31 8.31 -7.94
CA VAL A 22 -9.90 9.65 -8.39
C VAL A 22 -9.17 9.53 -9.71
N MET A 23 -9.55 10.33 -10.70
CA MET A 23 -8.74 10.51 -11.90
C MET A 23 -7.65 11.53 -11.58
N ILE A 24 -6.38 11.10 -11.58
CA ILE A 24 -5.23 11.99 -11.37
C ILE A 24 -4.99 12.83 -12.63
N SER A 25 -5.20 12.23 -13.79
CA SER A 25 -5.18 12.85 -15.11
C SER A 25 -6.13 12.10 -16.05
N ASP A 26 -6.23 12.51 -17.31
CA ASP A 26 -7.01 11.80 -18.33
C ASP A 26 -6.52 10.35 -18.56
N GLU A 27 -5.28 10.05 -18.16
CA GLU A 27 -4.64 8.76 -18.40
C GLU A 27 -4.35 7.97 -17.13
N LEU A 28 -4.48 8.56 -15.93
CA LEU A 28 -4.12 7.90 -14.67
C LEU A 28 -5.30 7.88 -13.71
N VAL A 29 -5.58 6.69 -13.17
CA VAL A 29 -6.58 6.47 -12.13
C VAL A 29 -5.90 6.07 -10.82
N LEU A 30 -6.40 6.62 -9.73
CA LEU A 30 -6.10 6.23 -8.36
C LEU A 30 -7.34 5.62 -7.73
N TYR A 31 -7.16 4.43 -7.15
CA TYR A 31 -8.06 3.91 -6.14
C TYR A 31 -7.40 4.00 -4.78
N HIS A 32 -8.14 4.41 -3.76
CA HIS A 32 -7.66 4.31 -2.40
C HIS A 32 -8.71 3.78 -1.43
N VAL A 33 -8.22 3.07 -0.40
CA VAL A 33 -9.02 2.48 0.68
C VAL A 33 -8.25 2.66 1.98
N ASP A 34 -8.92 3.17 3.00
CA ASP A 34 -8.36 3.29 4.35
C ASP A 34 -8.76 2.08 5.19
N PHE A 35 -7.77 1.43 5.79
CA PHE A 35 -7.93 0.31 6.72
C PHE A 35 -7.57 0.76 8.12
N THR A 36 -8.47 0.53 9.08
CA THR A 36 -8.18 0.75 10.49
C THR A 36 -7.37 -0.42 11.04
N LEU A 37 -6.09 -0.20 11.35
CA LEU A 37 -5.25 -1.21 12.02
C LEU A 37 -5.49 -1.20 13.53
N SER A 38 -5.63 -0.01 14.11
CA SER A 38 -5.97 0.26 15.50
C SER A 38 -6.76 1.58 15.59
N PRO A 39 -7.28 1.99 16.77
CA PRO A 39 -8.00 3.27 16.90
C PRO A 39 -7.22 4.51 16.44
N THR A 40 -5.88 4.47 16.52
CA THR A 40 -4.99 5.59 16.14
C THR A 40 -4.22 5.34 14.84
N HIS A 41 -4.25 4.12 14.30
CA HIS A 41 -3.47 3.71 13.14
C HIS A 41 -4.37 3.42 11.94
N ILE A 42 -4.29 4.28 10.92
CA ILE A 42 -4.88 4.07 9.61
C ILE A 42 -3.79 3.64 8.63
N LEU A 43 -4.02 2.54 7.92
CA LEU A 43 -3.23 2.09 6.79
C LEU A 43 -3.97 2.46 5.51
N ARG A 44 -3.35 3.27 4.64
CA ARG A 44 -3.99 3.68 3.38
C ARG A 44 -3.44 2.87 2.23
N MET A 45 -4.29 2.10 1.55
CA MET A 45 -3.97 1.48 0.28
C MET A 45 -4.20 2.46 -0.86
N GLU A 46 -3.24 2.57 -1.76
CA GLU A 46 -3.30 3.33 -2.99
C GLU A 46 -2.91 2.43 -4.17
N MET A 47 -3.79 2.36 -5.17
CA MET A 47 -3.57 1.62 -6.41
C MET A 47 -3.63 2.59 -7.58
N ILE A 48 -2.50 2.81 -8.24
CA ILE A 48 -2.34 3.73 -9.37
C ILE A 48 -1.99 2.95 -10.63
N PHE A 49 -2.69 3.24 -11.72
CA PHE A 49 -2.41 2.64 -13.03
C PHE A 49 -3.01 3.46 -14.18
N GLN A 50 -2.65 3.09 -15.41
CA GLN A 50 -3.15 3.75 -16.62
C GLN A 50 -4.63 3.41 -16.86
N ALA A 51 -5.45 4.44 -17.04
CA ALA A 51 -6.86 4.30 -17.34
C ALA A 51 -7.09 3.89 -18.82
N TYR A 52 -8.26 3.31 -19.08
CA TYR A 52 -8.76 3.01 -20.44
C TYR A 52 -7.90 2.08 -21.30
N VAL A 53 -6.99 1.32 -20.69
CA VAL A 53 -6.18 0.28 -21.36
C VAL A 53 -6.55 -1.12 -20.86
N ASP A 54 -6.30 -2.12 -21.69
CA ASP A 54 -6.48 -3.55 -21.42
C ASP A 54 -5.28 -4.20 -20.74
N LYS A 55 -4.12 -3.52 -20.78
CA LYS A 55 -2.88 -3.92 -20.12
C LYS A 55 -2.22 -2.70 -19.49
N THR A 56 -1.83 -2.80 -18.23
CA THR A 56 -1.16 -1.71 -17.49
C THR A 56 -0.14 -2.26 -16.49
N ASP A 57 0.80 -1.43 -16.08
CA ASP A 57 1.47 -1.63 -14.79
C ASP A 57 0.58 -1.03 -13.68
N ILE A 58 0.54 -1.71 -12.55
CA ILE A 58 -0.12 -1.27 -11.33
C ILE A 58 0.94 -1.01 -10.28
N GLN A 59 0.88 0.19 -9.70
CA GLN A 59 1.57 0.52 -8.47
C GLN A 59 0.61 0.39 -7.30
N LEU A 60 0.87 -0.57 -6.43
CA LEU A 60 0.10 -0.78 -5.21
C LEU A 60 0.97 -0.38 -4.01
N THR A 61 0.48 0.56 -3.21
CA THR A 61 1.19 1.14 -2.07
C THR A 61 0.32 1.11 -0.83
N TYR A 62 0.86 0.69 0.30
CA TYR A 62 0.26 0.87 1.62
C TYR A 62 1.05 1.94 2.37
N ARG A 63 0.47 3.14 2.39
CA ARG A 63 0.99 4.32 3.10
C ARG A 63 0.74 4.20 4.59
N TYR A 64 1.62 4.84 5.35
CA TYR A 64 1.57 4.92 6.81
C TYR A 64 1.69 3.56 7.52
N ALA A 65 2.62 2.71 7.04
CA ALA A 65 2.94 1.48 7.76
C ALA A 65 3.67 1.78 9.08
N SER A 66 4.60 2.74 9.07
CA SER A 66 5.26 3.30 10.26
C SER A 66 5.80 4.71 9.92
N PHE A 67 6.34 5.43 10.91
CA PHE A 67 6.94 6.74 10.70
C PHE A 67 8.16 6.94 11.59
N VAL A 68 9.29 7.34 11.00
CA VAL A 68 10.54 7.60 11.72
C VAL A 68 10.45 8.98 12.37
N LYS A 69 10.22 8.99 13.69
CA LYS A 69 10.12 10.23 14.48
C LYS A 69 11.48 10.81 14.87
N ASP A 70 12.48 9.96 15.04
CA ASP A 70 13.86 10.34 15.34
C ASP A 70 14.80 9.99 14.17
N TYR A 71 15.22 11.01 13.43
CA TYR A 71 16.10 10.85 12.28
C TYR A 71 17.50 10.33 12.63
N GLN A 72 17.92 10.39 13.90
CA GLN A 72 19.18 9.76 14.32
C GLN A 72 19.12 8.23 14.20
N ARG A 73 17.91 7.65 14.24
CA ARG A 73 17.68 6.20 14.09
C ARG A 73 17.49 5.75 12.64
N ARG A 74 17.66 6.64 11.67
CA ARG A 74 17.44 6.33 10.25
C ARG A 74 18.23 5.11 9.76
N ALA A 75 19.49 4.96 10.19
CA ALA A 75 20.32 3.82 9.79
C ALA A 75 19.76 2.51 10.33
N GLU A 76 19.38 2.49 11.62
CA GLU A 76 18.77 1.33 12.29
C GLU A 76 17.45 0.92 11.62
N VAL A 77 16.61 1.90 11.26
CA VAL A 77 15.36 1.65 10.54
C VAL A 77 15.60 1.06 9.15
N LEU A 78 16.61 1.54 8.42
CA LEU A 78 16.96 0.99 7.10
C LEU A 78 17.48 -0.45 7.19
N GLU A 79 18.26 -0.78 8.22
CA GLU A 79 18.70 -2.15 8.49
C GLU A 79 17.51 -3.07 8.77
N LEU A 80 16.57 -2.64 9.63
CA LEU A 80 15.35 -3.40 9.89
C LEU A 80 14.51 -3.59 8.61
N ILE A 81 14.32 -2.53 7.82
CA ILE A 81 13.59 -2.60 6.55
C ILE A 81 14.22 -3.64 5.63
N ASN A 82 15.55 -3.69 5.52
CA ASN A 82 16.23 -4.69 4.70
C ASN A 82 15.97 -6.12 5.19
N GLN A 83 16.07 -6.36 6.50
CA GLN A 83 15.79 -7.67 7.09
C GLN A 83 14.34 -8.12 6.86
N LEU A 84 13.37 -7.23 7.09
CA LEU A 84 11.95 -7.50 6.86
C LEU A 84 11.69 -7.78 5.37
N ASN A 85 12.33 -7.03 4.48
CA ASN A 85 12.22 -7.21 3.02
C ASN A 85 12.75 -8.55 2.51
N GLU A 86 13.63 -9.21 3.24
CA GLU A 86 14.17 -10.52 2.86
C GLU A 86 13.23 -11.68 3.21
N SER A 87 12.35 -11.50 4.21
CA SER A 87 11.69 -12.64 4.87
C SER A 87 10.20 -12.46 5.17
N HIS A 88 9.72 -11.23 5.36
CA HIS A 88 8.38 -10.96 5.92
C HIS A 88 7.45 -10.17 4.99
N THR A 89 7.97 -9.57 3.90
CA THR A 89 7.16 -8.73 3.00
C THR A 89 6.56 -9.47 1.81
N GLY A 90 6.91 -10.75 1.58
CA GLY A 90 6.40 -11.53 0.46
C GLY A 90 6.71 -10.89 -0.90
N TYR A 91 5.68 -10.58 -1.69
CA TYR A 91 5.79 -9.89 -2.98
C TYR A 91 5.79 -8.36 -2.88
N TYR A 92 5.95 -7.82 -1.67
CA TYR A 92 6.12 -6.40 -1.42
C TYR A 92 7.54 -6.06 -0.98
N ARG A 93 7.85 -4.76 -0.96
CA ARG A 93 9.02 -4.18 -0.31
C ARG A 93 8.60 -2.99 0.55
N LEU A 94 9.15 -2.88 1.75
CA LEU A 94 9.16 -1.69 2.58
C LEU A 94 10.17 -0.67 2.04
N PHE A 95 9.80 0.59 2.14
CA PHE A 95 10.60 1.74 1.74
C PHE A 95 10.55 2.80 2.84
N LEU A 96 11.65 3.56 3.00
CA LEU A 96 11.70 4.75 3.83
C LEU A 96 11.70 5.99 2.94
N ALA A 97 10.64 6.79 3.03
CA ALA A 97 10.52 8.08 2.37
C ALA A 97 11.41 9.16 3.03
N GLY A 98 11.65 10.25 2.31
CA GLY A 98 12.50 11.35 2.78
C GLY A 98 11.91 12.16 3.93
N ASP A 99 10.60 12.09 4.13
CA ASP A 99 9.85 12.72 5.23
C ASP A 99 9.77 11.84 6.48
N GLY A 100 10.27 10.61 6.42
CA GLY A 100 10.28 9.66 7.54
C GLY A 100 9.19 8.60 7.43
N GLU A 101 8.29 8.67 6.45
CA GLU A 101 7.27 7.63 6.27
C GLU A 101 7.90 6.30 5.87
N VAL A 102 7.50 5.23 6.55
CA VAL A 102 7.73 3.86 6.11
C VAL A 102 6.46 3.35 5.44
N TYR A 103 6.58 2.91 4.20
CA TYR A 103 5.45 2.41 3.40
C TYR A 103 5.80 1.10 2.70
N LEU A 104 4.78 0.29 2.45
CA LEU A 104 4.90 -0.99 1.75
C LEU A 104 4.47 -0.82 0.29
N LYS A 105 5.21 -1.33 -0.68
CA LYS A 105 4.89 -1.17 -2.11
C LYS A 105 5.22 -2.42 -2.93
N THR A 106 4.43 -2.63 -3.98
CA THR A 106 4.72 -3.58 -5.05
C THR A 106 4.36 -3.00 -6.41
N LEU A 107 4.97 -3.54 -7.45
CA LEU A 107 4.72 -3.21 -8.85
C LEU A 107 4.40 -4.51 -9.59
N MET A 108 3.30 -4.51 -10.32
CA MET A 108 2.87 -5.70 -11.08
C MET A 108 2.25 -5.31 -12.40
N ARG A 109 2.37 -6.19 -13.39
CA ARG A 109 1.76 -6.04 -14.70
C ARG A 109 0.46 -6.81 -14.75
N VAL A 110 -0.61 -6.15 -15.19
CA VAL A 110 -1.95 -6.75 -15.32
C VAL A 110 -2.42 -6.66 -16.76
N HIS A 111 -3.18 -7.68 -17.16
CA HIS A 111 -3.74 -7.89 -18.49
C HIS A 111 -5.21 -8.27 -18.37
N ASP A 112 -5.58 -9.44 -18.91
CA ASP A 112 -6.96 -9.90 -18.99
C ASP A 112 -7.52 -10.35 -17.65
N ASP A 113 -6.69 -11.01 -16.83
CA ASP A 113 -7.04 -11.45 -15.49
C ASP A 113 -6.52 -10.48 -14.44
N ILE A 114 -7.44 -9.88 -13.68
CA ILE A 114 -7.14 -8.94 -12.60
C ILE A 114 -7.11 -9.61 -11.23
N LEU A 115 -7.51 -10.89 -11.12
CA LEU A 115 -7.63 -11.57 -9.84
C LEU A 115 -6.31 -11.65 -9.07
N PRO A 116 -5.15 -11.98 -9.68
CA PRO A 116 -3.88 -12.00 -8.94
C PRO A 116 -3.50 -10.64 -8.34
N ALA A 117 -3.85 -9.55 -9.03
CA ALA A 117 -3.62 -8.20 -8.54
C ALA A 117 -4.58 -7.83 -7.40
N TYR A 118 -5.84 -8.25 -7.50
CA TYR A 118 -6.80 -8.10 -6.41
C TYR A 118 -6.42 -8.93 -5.17
N GLU A 119 -6.01 -10.17 -5.34
CA GLU A 119 -5.53 -11.02 -4.25
C GLU A 119 -4.30 -10.39 -3.58
N SER A 120 -3.39 -9.84 -4.38
CA SER A 120 -2.26 -9.07 -3.88
C SER A 120 -2.74 -7.94 -2.96
N LEU A 121 -3.71 -7.14 -3.40
CA LEU A 121 -4.33 -6.05 -2.66
C LEU A 121 -4.96 -6.49 -1.33
N ILE A 122 -5.55 -7.68 -1.25
CA ILE A 122 -6.18 -8.15 0.00
C ILE A 122 -5.14 -8.58 1.04
N GLN A 123 -3.95 -9.02 0.62
CA GLN A 123 -2.91 -9.48 1.54
C GLN A 123 -2.04 -8.37 2.13
N GLY A 124 -2.07 -7.16 1.59
CA GLY A 124 -1.24 -6.08 2.12
C GLY A 124 -1.54 -5.74 3.59
N PRO A 125 -2.80 -5.54 4.02
CA PRO A 125 -3.11 -5.27 5.42
C PRO A 125 -2.63 -6.34 6.42
N PRO A 126 -2.85 -7.66 6.22
CA PRO A 126 -2.32 -8.66 7.15
C PRO A 126 -0.79 -8.71 7.15
N ILE A 127 -0.12 -8.51 6.00
CA ILE A 127 1.34 -8.37 5.95
C ILE A 127 1.77 -7.20 6.83
N VAL A 128 1.23 -6.00 6.63
CA VAL A 128 1.59 -4.83 7.43
C VAL A 128 1.34 -5.06 8.92
N ARG A 129 0.20 -5.65 9.31
CA ARG A 129 -0.08 -6.00 10.71
C ARG A 129 0.99 -6.91 11.30
N GLY A 130 1.52 -7.86 10.53
CA GLY A 130 2.61 -8.74 10.95
C GLY A 130 3.95 -8.02 11.14
N LEU A 131 4.18 -6.92 10.42
CA LEU A 131 5.41 -6.11 10.51
C LEU A 131 5.37 -5.06 11.64
N LEU A 132 4.18 -4.72 12.15
CA LEU A 132 4.02 -3.68 13.17
C LEU A 132 4.87 -3.92 14.43
N PRO A 133 4.92 -5.13 15.03
CA PRO A 133 5.69 -5.33 16.26
C PRO A 133 7.16 -4.93 16.12
N ASP A 134 7.78 -5.26 14.99
CA ASP A 134 9.19 -4.92 14.73
C ASP A 134 9.36 -3.43 14.41
N LEU A 135 8.46 -2.86 13.61
CA LEU A 135 8.51 -1.44 13.25
C LEU A 135 8.27 -0.53 14.46
N GLU A 136 7.34 -0.89 15.33
CA GLU A 136 6.98 -0.12 16.53
C GLU A 136 8.04 -0.24 17.64
N ALA A 137 8.82 -1.33 17.68
CA ALA A 137 9.94 -1.45 18.62
C ALA A 137 11.00 -0.36 18.41
N ILE A 138 11.16 0.13 17.18
CA ILE A 138 12.10 1.20 16.83
C ILE A 138 11.40 2.55 16.80
N ASN A 139 10.29 2.67 16.08
CA ASN A 139 9.67 3.97 15.81
C ASN A 139 8.60 4.39 16.83
N GLY A 140 8.21 3.47 17.73
CA GLY A 140 7.00 3.61 18.52
C GLY A 140 5.73 3.36 17.70
N PRO A 141 4.56 3.29 18.38
CA PRO A 141 3.28 3.10 17.71
C PRO A 141 2.94 4.28 16.81
N MET A 142 2.23 3.98 15.73
CA MET A 142 1.71 5.01 14.84
C MET A 142 0.47 5.67 15.45
N ASN A 143 0.45 7.01 15.41
CA ASN A 143 -0.71 7.80 15.78
C ASN A 143 -0.98 8.85 14.71
N MET A 144 -2.08 8.68 13.98
CA MET A 144 -2.50 9.59 12.90
C MET A 144 -2.77 11.01 13.39
N GLU A 145 -3.02 11.23 14.68
CA GLU A 145 -3.21 12.57 15.24
C GLU A 145 -1.92 13.39 15.27
N GLU A 146 -0.74 12.75 15.21
CA GLU A 146 0.55 13.43 15.15
C GLU A 146 0.84 14.06 13.78
N PHE A 147 0.04 13.72 12.76
CA PHE A 147 0.25 14.09 11.34
C PHE A 147 -0.92 14.88 10.74
N LYS A 148 -1.88 15.34 11.56
CA LYS A 148 -3.01 16.20 11.17
C LYS A 148 -2.70 17.66 11.46
#